data_AF-A0AAP0G331-F1
#
_entry.id   AF-A0AAP0G331-F1
#
_cell.length_a   1.000
_cell.length_b   1.000
_cell.length_c   1.000
_cell.angle_alpha   90.00
_cell.angle_beta   90.00
_cell.angle_gamma   90.00
#
_symmetry.space_group_name_H-M   'P 1'
#
loop_
_entity.id
_entity.type
_entity.pdbx_description
1 polymer ?
#
loop_
_entity_poly.entity_id
_entity_poly.type
_entity_poly.pdbx_seq_one_letter_code
_entity_poly.pdbx_strand_id
1 'polypeptide(L)'
;MSGVTCCLRFPGQLNSDLRKLAANLIPFPRLHFFMVGFAPLTSRGSQQYRALTVPELTQQMWDSKNMMCAADPRHGHYLTVSAMFRGKMSTKEVDE
;
A
#
# COMPACT_ATOMS: atom_id res chain seq x y z
N MET A 1 6.32 3.90 -7.77
CA MET A 1 5.83 3.17 -8.97
C MET A 1 6.10 1.66 -8.97
N SER A 2 7.24 1.17 -8.48
CA SER A 2 7.53 -0.28 -8.44
C SER A 2 6.53 -1.09 -7.59
N GLY A 3 6.02 -0.53 -6.48
CA GLY A 3 5.03 -1.21 -5.61
C GLY A 3 3.74 -1.59 -6.34
N VAL A 4 3.07 -0.61 -6.95
CA VAL A 4 1.75 -0.79 -7.62
C VAL A 4 1.79 -1.78 -8.79
N THR A 5 2.95 -1.89 -9.46
CA THR A 5 3.12 -2.79 -10.62
C THR A 5 3.73 -4.15 -10.24
N CYS A 6 3.92 -4.43 -8.95
CA CYS A 6 4.59 -5.66 -8.50
C CYS A 6 3.83 -6.92 -8.92
N CYS A 7 2.50 -6.91 -8.79
CA CYS A 7 1.63 -8.05 -9.15
C CYS A 7 1.64 -8.39 -10.65
N LEU A 8 2.13 -7.48 -11.51
CA LEU A 8 2.26 -7.72 -12.96
C LEU A 8 3.62 -8.32 -13.33
N ARG A 9 4.63 -8.12 -12.49
CA ARG A 9 6.04 -8.42 -12.80
C ARG A 9 6.55 -9.66 -12.08
N PHE A 10 5.96 -10.00 -10.95
CA PHE A 10 6.40 -11.10 -10.11
C PHE A 10 5.23 -11.98 -9.68
N PRO A 11 5.45 -13.31 -9.56
CA PRO A 11 4.45 -14.19 -8.97
C PRO A 11 4.32 -13.91 -7.47
N GLY A 12 3.09 -13.69 -7.01
CA GLY A 12 2.73 -13.59 -5.59
C GLY A 12 1.66 -14.61 -5.19
N GLN A 13 1.47 -14.80 -3.88
CA GLN A 13 0.39 -15.64 -3.34
C GLN A 13 -1.00 -15.03 -3.62
N LEU A 14 -1.09 -13.70 -3.58
CA LEU A 14 -2.29 -12.94 -3.91
C LEU A 14 -1.98 -11.97 -5.07
N ASN A 15 -2.35 -12.36 -6.30
CA ASN A 15 -2.10 -11.55 -7.48
C ASN A 15 -3.33 -10.73 -7.87
N SER A 16 -3.13 -9.43 -8.06
CA SER A 16 -4.13 -8.52 -8.63
C SER A 16 -3.61 -7.98 -9.96
N ASP A 17 -4.29 -8.35 -11.05
CA ASP A 17 -4.09 -7.75 -12.37
C ASP A 17 -4.69 -6.33 -12.43
N LEU A 18 -4.30 -5.54 -13.43
CA LEU A 18 -4.78 -4.16 -13.57
C LEU A 18 -6.31 -4.07 -13.66
N ARG A 19 -6.95 -5.06 -14.29
CA ARG A 19 -8.41 -5.08 -14.41
C ARG A 19 -9.07 -5.34 -13.05
N LYS A 20 -8.56 -6.27 -12.23
CA LYS A 20 -9.03 -6.46 -10.84
C LYS A 20 -8.81 -5.24 -9.97
N LEU A 21 -7.64 -4.59 -10.08
CA LEU A 21 -7.38 -3.34 -9.34
C LEU A 21 -8.37 -2.25 -9.74
N ALA A 22 -8.61 -2.05 -11.03
CA ALA A 22 -9.58 -1.08 -11.51
C ALA A 22 -11.00 -1.39 -11.02
N ALA A 23 -11.42 -2.65 -11.08
CA ALA A 23 -12.74 -3.08 -10.62
C ALA A 23 -12.94 -2.88 -9.10
N ASN A 24 -11.91 -3.15 -8.30
CA ASN A 24 -11.99 -3.02 -6.84
C ASN A 24 -11.83 -1.59 -6.34
N LEU A 25 -11.05 -0.75 -7.04
CA LEU A 25 -10.70 0.59 -6.58
C LEU A 25 -11.56 1.70 -7.19
N ILE A 26 -12.24 1.47 -8.31
CA ILE A 26 -13.03 2.50 -9.02
C ILE A 26 -14.52 2.20 -8.84
N PRO A 27 -15.17 2.66 -7.75
CA PRO A 27 -16.60 2.44 -7.54
C PRO A 27 -17.46 3.24 -8.53
N PHE A 28 -16.96 4.39 -8.99
CA PHE A 28 -17.62 5.24 -9.98
C PHE A 28 -16.63 5.64 -11.07
N PRO A 29 -16.99 5.61 -12.36
CA PRO A 29 -16.06 5.88 -13.46
C PRO A 29 -15.36 7.25 -13.39
N ARG A 30 -16.00 8.26 -12.78
CA ARG A 30 -15.45 9.61 -12.62
C ARG A 30 -14.50 9.73 -11.40
N LEU A 31 -14.56 8.80 -10.45
CA LEU A 31 -13.75 8.78 -9.24
C LEU A 31 -12.62 7.74 -9.37
N HIS A 32 -11.70 7.98 -10.30
CA HIS A 32 -10.58 7.09 -10.61
C HIS A 32 -9.21 7.69 -10.25
N PHE A 33 -9.19 8.76 -9.45
CA PHE A 33 -7.96 9.37 -8.95
C PHE A 33 -7.57 8.72 -7.62
N PHE A 34 -6.34 8.22 -7.54
CA PHE A 34 -5.85 7.50 -6.37
C PHE A 34 -4.85 8.34 -5.58
N MET A 35 -4.95 8.26 -4.26
CA MET A 35 -3.87 8.64 -3.35
C MET A 35 -2.98 7.43 -3.15
N VAL A 36 -1.67 7.58 -3.38
CA VAL A 36 -0.70 6.50 -3.21
C VAL A 36 0.17 6.80 -1.99
N GLY A 37 0.37 5.81 -1.14
CA GLY A 37 1.30 5.87 -0.01
C GLY A 37 2.37 4.79 -0.12
N PHE A 38 3.45 4.93 0.65
CA PHE A 38 4.47 3.90 0.78
C PHE A 38 4.98 3.83 2.21
N ALA A 39 5.04 2.62 2.77
CA ALA A 39 5.68 2.32 4.03
C ALA A 39 6.63 1.13 3.83
N PRO A 40 7.84 1.14 4.42
CA PRO A 40 8.40 2.18 5.30
C PRO A 40 9.13 3.29 4.52
N LEU A 41 8.98 4.55 4.94
CA LEU A 41 9.85 5.65 4.47
C LEU A 41 11.05 5.80 5.42
N THR A 42 12.17 5.21 5.03
CA THR A 42 13.42 5.22 5.81
C THR A 42 14.58 5.73 4.97
N SER A 43 15.49 6.48 5.60
CA SER A 43 16.76 6.85 4.98
C SER A 43 17.64 5.62 4.80
N ARG A 44 18.45 5.58 3.73
CA ARG A 44 19.33 4.46 3.39
C ARG A 44 20.22 4.03 4.57
N GLY A 45 20.75 4.99 5.35
CA GLY A 45 21.60 4.71 6.51
C GLY A 45 20.86 4.16 7.72
N SER A 46 19.54 4.34 7.80
CA SER A 46 18.71 3.91 8.94
C SER A 46 18.04 2.54 8.73
N GLN A 47 18.11 1.99 7.51
CA GLN A 47 17.37 0.76 7.17
C GLN A 47 17.81 -0.47 7.95
N GLN A 48 19.11 -0.64 8.19
CA GLN A 48 19.64 -1.80 8.90
C GLN A 48 19.32 -1.79 10.41
N TYR A 49 18.98 -0.63 10.97
CA TYR A 49 18.75 -0.46 12.40
C TYR A 49 17.26 -0.47 12.80
N ARG A 50 16.35 -0.61 11.83
CA ARG A 50 14.91 -0.74 12.08
C ARG A 50 14.47 -2.17 11.80
N ALA A 51 14.15 -2.91 12.86
CA ALA A 51 13.26 -4.05 12.74
C ALA A 51 11.86 -3.50 12.46
N LEU A 52 11.25 -3.94 11.35
CA LEU A 52 9.89 -3.53 10.97
C LEU A 52 9.02 -4.78 10.98
N THR A 53 7.93 -4.71 11.73
CA THR A 53 6.93 -5.78 11.79
C THR A 53 5.76 -5.48 10.86
N VAL A 54 4.96 -6.50 10.50
CA VAL A 54 3.78 -6.29 9.66
C VAL A 54 2.79 -5.29 10.31
N PRO A 55 2.46 -5.38 11.62
CA PRO A 55 1.57 -4.42 12.26
C PRO A 55 2.09 -2.97 12.21
N GLU A 56 3.38 -2.76 12.42
CA GLU A 56 4.00 -1.43 12.33
C GLU A 56 3.91 -0.84 10.92
N LEU A 57 4.14 -1.66 9.90
CA LEU A 57 4.02 -1.26 8.50
C LEU A 57 2.57 -0.90 8.16
N THR A 58 1.61 -1.71 8.61
CA THR A 58 0.19 -1.47 8.43
C THR A 58 -0.25 -0.17 9.11
N GLN A 59 0.24 0.12 10.32
CA GLN A 59 -0.05 1.38 10.99
C GLN A 59 0.55 2.58 10.25
N GLN A 60 1.79 2.46 9.77
CA GLN A 60 2.48 3.51 9.02
C GLN A 60 1.79 3.83 7.69
N MET A 61 1.12 2.86 7.06
CA MET A 61 0.40 3.07 5.80
C MET A 61 -0.68 4.17 5.91
N TRP A 62 -1.25 4.37 7.09
CA TRP A 62 -2.30 5.37 7.34
C TRP A 62 -1.77 6.73 7.79
N ASP A 63 -0.45 6.88 7.95
CA ASP A 63 0.14 8.18 8.29
C ASP A 63 0.15 9.10 7.05
N SER A 64 -0.42 10.29 7.21
CA SER A 64 -0.36 11.39 6.25
C SER A 64 1.05 11.65 5.71
N LYS A 65 2.09 11.47 6.54
CA LYS A 65 3.50 11.69 6.15
C LYS A 65 4.02 10.69 5.12
N ASN A 66 3.37 9.53 5.02
CA ASN A 66 3.75 8.47 4.09
C ASN A 66 2.96 8.51 2.78
N MET A 67 2.07 9.50 2.62
CA MET A 67 1.33 9.74 1.39
C MET A 67 2.18 10.52 0.38
N MET A 68 2.09 10.13 -0.89
CA MET A 68 2.79 10.78 -2.01
C MET A 68 1.97 11.92 -2.62
N CYS A 69 0.74 12.13 -2.12
CA CYS A 69 -0.09 13.29 -2.43
C CYS A 69 -0.05 14.26 -1.25
N ALA A 70 0.10 15.56 -1.52
CA ALA A 70 0.08 16.61 -0.50
C ALA A 70 -1.36 16.88 -0.03
N ALA A 71 -1.98 15.87 0.57
CA ALA A 71 -3.32 15.94 1.14
C ALA A 71 -3.39 15.04 2.38
N ASP A 72 -4.08 15.51 3.42
CA ASP A 72 -4.28 14.72 4.63
C ASP A 72 -5.44 13.72 4.42
N PRO A 73 -5.19 12.40 4.47
CA PRO A 73 -6.24 11.41 4.32
C PRO A 73 -7.31 11.46 5.43
N ARG A 74 -7.03 12.11 6.57
CA ARG A 74 -7.96 12.22 7.70
C ARG A 74 -9.08 13.23 7.46
N HIS A 75 -8.91 14.16 6.52
CA HIS A 75 -9.92 15.14 6.16
C HIS A 75 -10.98 14.60 5.17
N GLY A 76 -11.06 13.29 4.99
CA GLY A 76 -12.04 12.64 4.12
C GLY A 76 -12.32 11.19 4.55
N HIS A 77 -12.97 10.45 3.66
CA HIS A 77 -13.27 9.04 3.86
C HIS A 77 -12.69 8.21 2.73
N TYR A 78 -12.14 7.04 3.08
CA TYR A 78 -11.70 6.06 2.10
C TYR A 78 -12.91 5.34 1.51
N LEU A 79 -13.09 5.44 0.19
CA LEU A 79 -14.10 4.66 -0.53
C LEU A 79 -13.62 3.23 -0.80
N THR A 80 -12.36 3.12 -1.24
CA THR A 80 -11.71 1.88 -1.60
C THR A 80 -10.23 2.00 -1.24
N VAL A 81 -9.61 0.89 -0.82
CA VAL A 81 -8.18 0.82 -0.48
C VAL A 81 -7.61 -0.51 -0.96
N SER A 82 -6.38 -0.49 -1.44
CA SER A 82 -5.62 -1.70 -1.74
C SER A 82 -4.23 -1.57 -1.13
N ALA A 83 -3.86 -2.54 -0.31
CA ALA A 83 -2.53 -2.67 0.26
C ALA A 83 -1.74 -3.74 -0.49
N MET A 84 -0.49 -3.44 -0.83
CA MET A 84 0.41 -4.37 -1.51
C MET A 84 1.65 -4.60 -0.66
N PHE A 85 1.68 -5.74 0.03
CA PHE A 85 2.84 -6.13 0.83
C PHE A 85 3.87 -6.88 0.00
N ARG A 86 5.15 -6.67 0.29
CA ARG A 86 6.28 -7.31 -0.41
C ARG A 86 7.31 -7.82 0.58
N GLY A 87 7.75 -9.06 0.38
CA GLY A 87 8.71 -9.74 1.25
C GLY A 87 8.24 -11.13 1.65
N LYS A 88 9.05 -11.83 2.45
CA LYS A 88 8.64 -13.10 3.08
C LYS A 88 7.84 -12.74 4.33
N MET A 89 6.54 -12.98 4.29
CA MET A 89 5.62 -12.74 5.41
C MET A 89 4.57 -13.82 5.45
N SER A 90 3.99 -14.04 6.63
CA SER A 90 2.84 -14.92 6.78
C SER A 90 1.58 -14.19 6.37
N THR A 91 0.72 -14.80 5.55
CA THR A 91 -0.59 -14.22 5.23
C THR A 91 -1.44 -14.00 6.48
N LYS A 92 -1.29 -14.89 7.48
CA LYS A 92 -1.98 -14.77 8.76
C LYS A 92 -1.61 -13.48 9.52
N GLU A 93 -0.34 -13.09 9.49
CA GLU A 93 0.14 -11.87 10.18
C GLU A 93 -0.32 -10.59 9.47
N VAL A 94 -0.72 -10.69 8.20
CA VAL A 94 -1.28 -9.56 7.43
C VAL A 94 -2.78 -9.40 7.68
N ASP A 95 -3.47 -10.51 7.98
CA ASP A 95 -4.91 -10.52 8.25
C ASP A 95 -5.26 -10.13 9.70
N GLU A 96 -4.30 -10.26 10.63
CA GLU A 96 -4.41 -9.87 12.06
C GLU A 96 -4.06 -8.39 12.31
#